data_AF-A0A1Q7LMK4-F1
#
_entry.id   AF-A0A1Q7LMK4-F1
#
_cell.length_a   1.000
_cell.length_b   1.000
_cell.length_c   1.000
_cell.angle_alpha   90.00
_cell.angle_beta   90.00
_cell.angle_gamma   90.00
#
_symmetry.space_group_name_H-M   'P 1'
#
loop_
_entity.id
_entity.type
_entity.pdbx_description
1 polymer ?
#
loop_
_entity_poly.entity_id
_entity_poly.type
_entity_poly.pdbx_seq_one_letter_code
_entity_poly.pdbx_strand_id
1 'polypeptide(L)'
;MDLTVTRQQYDAVRNAKHLPDVLKKALDKANKHANGYVLHLTYEEATALNELSSWNVHTDANGNVTPESKLFDDLVRAIITHPEY
;
A
#
# COMPACT_ATOMS: atom_id res chain seq x y z
N MET A 1 12.66 2.69 -4.39
CA MET A 1 11.42 2.41 -5.11
C MET A 1 10.46 3.57 -4.89
N ASP A 2 10.04 4.21 -5.96
CA ASP A 2 9.07 5.31 -5.91
C ASP A 2 7.67 4.83 -6.29
N LEU A 3 6.82 4.62 -5.29
CA LEU A 3 5.46 4.13 -5.50
C LEU A 3 4.45 5.28 -5.46
N THR A 4 3.81 5.54 -6.59
CA THR A 4 2.67 6.47 -6.64
C THR A 4 1.42 5.78 -6.09
N VAL A 5 0.79 6.40 -5.10
CA VAL A 5 -0.46 5.91 -4.49
C VAL A 5 -1.53 6.98 -4.53
N THR A 6 -2.78 6.57 -4.68
CA THR A 6 -3.92 7.49 -4.55
C THR A 6 -4.07 7.98 -3.11
N ARG A 7 -4.80 9.09 -2.91
CA ARG A 7 -5.13 9.55 -1.55
C ARG A 7 -5.85 8.49 -0.71
N GLN A 8 -6.77 7.74 -1.30
CA GLN A 8 -7.50 6.68 -0.61
C GLN A 8 -6.59 5.55 -0.14
N GLN A 9 -5.63 5.14 -0.98
CA GLN A 9 -4.62 4.14 -0.61
C GLN A 9 -3.71 4.66 0.51
N TYR A 10 -3.24 5.91 0.40
CA TYR A 10 -2.44 6.52 1.47
C TYR A 10 -3.19 6.54 2.81
N ASP A 11 -4.44 7.00 2.80
CA ASP A 11 -5.28 7.09 3.99
C ASP A 11 -5.58 5.69 4.56
N ALA A 12 -5.80 4.68 3.72
CA ALA A 12 -6.05 3.32 4.16
C ALA A 12 -4.82 2.71 4.87
N VAL A 13 -3.62 2.89 4.32
CA VAL A 13 -2.37 2.44 4.95
C VAL A 13 -2.14 3.22 6.26
N ARG A 14 -2.32 4.54 6.23
CA ARG A 14 -2.10 5.41 7.40
C ARG A 14 -2.99 5.07 8.59
N ASN A 15 -4.22 4.61 8.30
CA ASN A 15 -5.24 4.26 9.29
C ASN A 15 -5.31 2.75 9.58
N ALA A 16 -4.40 1.94 9.04
CA ALA A 16 -4.36 0.52 9.33
C ALA A 16 -4.14 0.26 10.82
N LYS A 17 -4.92 -0.65 11.41
CA LYS A 17 -4.94 -0.94 12.85
C LYS A 17 -3.55 -1.28 13.43
N HIS A 18 -2.73 -1.96 12.64
CA HIS A 18 -1.38 -2.39 13.01
C HIS A 18 -0.35 -1.86 12.01
N LEU A 19 -0.26 -0.53 11.89
CA LEU A 19 0.73 0.13 11.03
C LEU A 19 2.16 -0.07 11.59
N PRO A 20 3.08 -0.73 10.85
CA PRO A 20 4.48 -0.86 11.25
C PRO A 20 5.19 0.50 11.30
N ASP A 21 6.14 0.65 12.24
CA ASP A 21 6.90 1.91 12.40
C ASP A 21 7.71 2.30 11.16
N VAL A 22 8.21 1.31 10.41
CA VAL A 22 8.92 1.56 9.13
C VAL A 22 8.00 2.24 8.12
N LEU A 23 6.74 1.81 8.03
CA LEU A 23 5.76 2.43 7.13
C LEU A 23 5.30 3.79 7.64
N LYS A 24 5.20 3.98 8.95
CA LYS A 24 4.91 5.31 9.51
C LYS A 24 5.93 6.35 9.04
N LYS A 25 7.23 6.01 9.11
CA LYS A 25 8.31 6.88 8.63
C LYS A 25 8.22 7.14 7.12
N ALA A 26 7.91 6.12 6.33
CA ALA A 26 7.74 6.27 4.88
C ALA A 26 6.56 7.20 4.53
N LEU A 27 5.42 7.04 5.22
CA LEU A 27 4.23 7.87 5.03
C LEU A 27 4.46 9.32 5.45
N ASP A 28 5.20 9.56 6.54
CA ASP A 28 5.53 10.91 7.02
C ASP A 28 6.47 11.65 6.05
N LYS A 29 7.27 10.92 5.26
CA LYS A 29 8.16 11.46 4.21
C LYS A 29 7.50 11.54 2.82
N ALA A 30 6.25 11.11 2.69
CA ALA A 30 5.59 11.03 1.41
C ALA A 30 5.41 12.42 0.78
N ASN A 31 5.73 12.53 -0.50
CA ASN A 31 5.54 13.76 -1.25
C ASN A 31 4.14 13.79 -1.86
N LYS A 32 3.44 14.92 -1.78
CA LYS A 32 2.17 15.10 -2.50
C LYS A 32 2.43 15.07 -4.01
N HIS A 33 1.59 14.38 -4.76
CA HIS A 33 1.69 14.32 -6.21
C HIS A 33 0.29 14.26 -6.85
N ALA A 34 -0.06 15.30 -7.62
CA ALA A 34 -1.37 15.48 -8.25
C ALA A 34 -2.55 15.15 -7.31
N ASN A 35 -3.14 13.96 -7.45
CA ASN A 35 -4.31 13.48 -6.70
C ASN A 35 -3.97 12.43 -5.62
N GLY A 36 -2.71 12.35 -5.20
CA GLY A 36 -2.23 11.36 -4.25
C GLY A 36 -0.84 11.69 -3.71
N TYR A 37 -0.04 10.65 -3.53
CA TYR A 37 1.27 10.72 -2.90
C TYR A 37 2.28 9.85 -3.65
N VAL A 38 3.55 10.21 -3.54
CA VAL A 38 4.68 9.34 -3.90
C VAL A 38 5.33 8.89 -2.60
N LEU A 39 5.41 7.57 -2.43
CA LEU A 39 6.14 6.94 -1.35
C LEU A 39 7.54 6.59 -1.85
N HIS A 40 8.55 7.14 -1.19
CA HIS A 40 9.95 6.79 -1.43
C HIS A 40 10.32 5.64 -0.49
N LEU A 41 10.20 4.41 -1.00
CA LEU A 41 10.34 3.18 -0.24
C LEU A 41 11.73 2.55 -0.46
N THR A 42 12.36 2.14 0.63
CA THR A 42 13.39 1.10 0.63
C THR A 42 12.76 -0.26 0.32
N TYR A 43 13.58 -1.26 0.02
CA TYR A 43 13.10 -2.63 -0.19
C TYR A 43 12.33 -3.15 1.05
N GLU A 44 12.89 -2.96 2.25
CA GLU A 44 12.24 -3.35 3.51
C GLU A 44 10.88 -2.67 3.70
N GLU A 45 10.79 -1.36 3.44
CA GLU A 45 9.51 -0.64 3.53
C GLU A 45 8.52 -1.09 2.45
N ALA A 46 8.97 -1.41 1.24
CA ALA A 46 8.11 -1.95 0.19
C ALA A 46 7.59 -3.35 0.56
N THR A 47 8.43 -4.21 1.14
CA THR A 47 8.02 -5.54 1.64
C THR A 47 7.00 -5.41 2.77
N ALA A 48 7.26 -4.54 3.76
CA ALA A 48 6.33 -4.30 4.85
C ALA A 48 4.98 -3.75 4.34
N LEU A 49 4.99 -2.89 3.32
CA LEU A 49 3.78 -2.36 2.69
C LEU A 49 3.02 -3.46 1.94
N ASN A 50 3.73 -4.35 1.25
CA ASN A 50 3.12 -5.49 0.57
C ASN A 50 2.48 -6.46 1.57
N GLU A 51 3.15 -6.78 2.67
CA GLU A 51 2.61 -7.64 3.74
C GLU A 51 1.37 -7.04 4.38
N LEU A 52 1.45 -5.77 4.79
CA LEU A 52 0.31 -5.06 5.35
C LEU A 52 -0.87 -5.04 4.38
N SER A 53 -0.62 -4.73 3.10
CA SER A 53 -1.67 -4.70 2.09
C SER A 53 -2.28 -6.09 1.88
N SER A 54 -1.44 -7.13 1.78
CA SER A 54 -1.87 -8.52 1.60
C SER A 54 -2.76 -9.00 2.74
N TRP A 55 -2.47 -8.63 3.99
CA TRP A 55 -3.32 -8.97 5.14
C TRP A 55 -4.69 -8.30 5.12
N ASN A 56 -4.84 -7.19 4.41
CA ASN A 56 -6.11 -6.47 4.27
C ASN A 56 -6.85 -6.84 2.98
N VAL A 57 -6.33 -7.76 2.16
CA VAL A 57 -7.06 -8.34 1.02
C VAL A 57 -7.99 -9.44 1.53
N HIS A 58 -9.27 -9.34 1.18
CA HIS A 58 -10.29 -10.31 1.57
C HIS A 58 -11.06 -10.78 0.35
N THR A 59 -11.34 -12.08 0.27
CA THR A 59 -12.07 -12.69 -0.84
C THR A 59 -13.47 -13.13 -0.43
N ASP A 60 -14.44 -13.04 -1.34
CA ASP A 60 -15.77 -13.62 -1.17
C ASP A 60 -15.73 -15.16 -1.31
N ALA A 61 -16.90 -15.80 -1.19
CA ALA A 61 -17.04 -17.25 -1.32
C ALA A 61 -16.68 -17.80 -2.72
N ASN A 62 -16.61 -16.94 -3.73
CA ASN A 62 -16.24 -17.29 -5.10
C ASN A 62 -14.74 -17.03 -5.39
N GLY A 63 -13.99 -16.54 -4.40
CA GLY A 63 -12.57 -16.20 -4.54
C GLY A 63 -12.31 -14.82 -5.17
N ASN A 64 -13.34 -13.98 -5.33
CA ASN A 64 -13.15 -12.62 -5.82
C ASN A 64 -12.73 -11.70 -4.69
N VAL A 65 -11.77 -10.81 -4.94
CA VAL A 65 -11.43 -9.73 -4.01
C VAL A 65 -12.69 -8.89 -3.74
N THR A 66 -13.01 -8.72 -2.47
CA THR A 66 -14.16 -7.93 -2.01
C THR A 66 -13.98 -6.45 -2.38
N PRO A 67 -15.06 -5.73 -2.71
CA PRO A 67 -14.99 -4.32 -3.07
C PRO A 67 -14.26 -3.45 -2.02
N GLU A 68 -14.44 -3.77 -0.74
CA GLU A 68 -13.85 -3.04 0.38
C GLU A 68 -12.33 -3.20 0.46
N SER A 69 -11.80 -4.35 0.03
CA SER A 69 -10.36 -4.64 0.06
C SER A 69 -9.64 -4.42 -1.28
N LYS A 70 -10.38 -4.03 -2.32
CA LYS A 70 -9.87 -3.78 -3.68
C LYS A 70 -8.66 -2.84 -3.70
N LEU A 71 -8.69 -1.78 -2.87
CA LEU A 71 -7.61 -0.81 -2.78
C LEU A 71 -6.28 -1.42 -2.31
N PHE A 72 -6.34 -2.45 -1.45
CA PHE A 72 -5.17 -3.15 -0.95
C PHE A 72 -4.67 -4.18 -1.96
N ASP A 73 -5.55 -4.86 -2.69
CA ASP A 73 -5.16 -5.71 -3.83
C ASP A 73 -4.44 -4.90 -4.91
N ASP A 74 -4.93 -3.70 -5.22
CA ASP A 74 -4.26 -2.80 -6.16
C ASP A 74 -2.87 -2.37 -5.67
N LEU A 75 -2.71 -2.14 -4.35
CA LEU A 75 -1.39 -1.86 -3.77
C LEU A 75 -0.44 -3.06 -3.88
N VAL A 76 -0.90 -4.26 -3.52
CA VAL A 76 -0.11 -5.50 -3.65
C VAL A 76 0.38 -5.65 -5.09
N ARG A 77 -0.52 -5.54 -6.07
CA ARG A 77 -0.18 -5.62 -7.49
C ARG A 77 0.83 -4.56 -7.90
N ALA A 78 0.60 -3.29 -7.51
CA ALA A 78 1.51 -2.20 -7.84
C ALA A 78 2.92 -2.40 -7.27
N ILE A 79 3.03 -3.02 -6.08
CA ILE A 79 4.32 -3.30 -5.45
C ILE A 79 5.03 -4.47 -6.14
N ILE A 80 4.39 -5.64 -6.23
CA ILE A 80 5.05 -6.86 -6.75
C ILE A 80 5.40 -6.80 -8.23
N THR A 81 4.75 -5.90 -8.98
CA THR A 81 5.03 -5.68 -10.41
C THR A 81 5.94 -4.47 -10.65
N HIS A 82 6.36 -3.77 -9.59
CA HIS A 82 7.25 -2.62 -9.72
C HIS A 82 8.65 -3.07 -10.18
N PRO A 83 9.28 -2.43 -11.17
CA PRO A 83 10.60 -2.86 -11.70
C PRO A 83 11.76 -2.87 -10.68
N GLU A 84 11.60 -2.10 -9.59
CA GLU A 84 12.59 -1.95 -8.52
C GLU A 84 12.27 -2.79 -7.27
N TYR A 85 11.21 -3.60 -7.31
CA TYR A 85 10.83 -4.51 -6.22
C TYR A 85 11.43 -5.90 -6.46
#